data_AF-A0A356D7B8-F1
#
_entry.id   AF-A0A356D7B8-F1
#
_cell.length_a   1.000
_cell.length_b   1.000
_cell.length_c   1.000
_cell.angle_alpha   90.00
_cell.angle_beta   90.00
_cell.angle_gamma   90.00
#
_symmetry.space_group_name_H-M   'P 1'
#
loop_
_entity.id
_entity.type
_entity.pdbx_description
1 polymer ?
#
loop_
_entity_poly.entity_id
_entity_poly.type
_entity_poly.pdbx_seq_one_letter_code
_entity_poly.pdbx_strand_id
1 'polypeptide(L)'
;MADPIPGLDGSNRWAKSDLEVEGSGTNNLGMIYRTSASISSKAKLFGDELNTILSSTNLEVDNPLVLAKITAMSGNYNMARQLQSNFMKSIKETDQAIIRNV
;
A
#
# COMPACT_ATOMS: atom_id res chain seq x y z
N MET A 1 30.83 -8.26 -20.57
CA MET A 1 29.52 -7.61 -20.83
C MET A 1 28.47 -8.58 -20.31
N ALA A 2 27.51 -8.13 -19.51
CA ALA A 2 26.49 -9.02 -18.95
C ALA A 2 25.49 -9.41 -20.04
N ASP A 3 25.14 -10.70 -20.12
CA ASP A 3 24.15 -11.19 -21.07
C ASP A 3 22.79 -10.50 -20.85
N PRO A 4 22.10 -10.07 -21.93
CA PRO A 4 20.79 -9.46 -21.81
C PRO A 4 19.78 -10.48 -21.24
N ILE A 5 19.10 -10.10 -20.17
CA ILE A 5 18.05 -10.91 -19.55
C ILE A 5 16.91 -11.05 -20.57
N PRO A 6 16.56 -12.28 -21.01
CA PRO A 6 15.45 -12.47 -21.94
C PRO A 6 14.15 -11.88 -21.37
N GLY A 7 13.49 -11.04 -22.17
CA GLY A 7 12.24 -10.38 -21.76
C GLY A 7 12.41 -8.96 -21.21
N LEU A 8 13.60 -8.34 -21.29
CA LEU A 8 13.78 -6.91 -21.07
C LEU A 8 13.91 -6.14 -22.39
N ASP A 9 13.30 -4.95 -22.46
CA ASP A 9 13.47 -3.99 -23.55
C ASP A 9 14.82 -3.24 -23.45
N GLY A 10 15.13 -2.42 -24.46
CA GLY A 10 16.35 -1.61 -24.48
C GLY A 10 16.47 -0.56 -23.36
N SER A 11 15.44 -0.41 -22.53
CA SER A 11 15.41 0.46 -21.34
C SER A 11 15.50 -0.33 -20.03
N ASN A 12 15.83 -1.62 -20.08
CA ASN A 12 15.84 -2.55 -18.94
C ASN A 12 14.47 -2.66 -18.22
N ARG A 13 13.36 -2.47 -18.94
CA ARG A 13 12.01 -2.74 -18.45
C ARG A 13 11.51 -4.05 -19.04
N TRP A 14 10.53 -4.69 -18.40
CA TRP A 14 9.89 -5.87 -18.98
C TRP A 14 9.33 -5.55 -20.37
N ALA A 15 9.66 -6.40 -21.34
CA ALA A 15 9.16 -6.32 -22.70
C ALA A 15 7.63 -6.52 -22.67
N LYS A 16 6.91 -5.44 -22.90
CA LYS A 16 5.45 -5.39 -22.94
C LYS A 16 4.95 -6.18 -24.16
N SER A 17 3.84 -6.91 -23.98
CA SER A 17 3.10 -7.50 -25.10
C SER A 17 2.38 -6.42 -25.90
N ASP A 18 2.32 -6.53 -27.23
CA ASP A 18 1.56 -5.61 -28.09
C ASP A 18 0.04 -5.64 -27.80
N LEU A 19 -0.44 -6.67 -27.11
CA LEU A 19 -1.81 -6.81 -26.63
C LEU A 19 -2.07 -6.08 -25.30
N GLU A 20 -1.02 -5.69 -24.58
CA GLU A 20 -1.10 -4.98 -23.31
C GLU A 20 -1.05 -3.47 -23.56
N VAL A 21 -2.21 -2.88 -23.85
CA VAL A 21 -2.35 -1.42 -23.88
C VAL A 21 -2.30 -0.89 -22.44
N GLU A 22 -1.10 -0.59 -21.95
CA GLU A 22 -0.94 0.26 -20.77
C GLU A 22 -1.68 1.58 -21.01
N GLY A 23 -2.50 1.99 -20.04
CA GLY A 23 -3.17 3.28 -20.11
C GLY A 23 -2.17 4.45 -20.04
N SER A 24 -2.65 5.67 -19.80
CA SER A 24 -1.82 6.76 -19.27
C SER A 24 -2.40 7.26 -17.95
N GLY A 25 -1.56 7.42 -16.92
CA GLY A 25 -1.94 8.01 -15.63
C GLY A 25 -2.24 7.00 -14.51
N THR A 26 -3.10 7.37 -13.54
CA THR A 26 -3.51 6.51 -12.42
C THR A 26 -4.25 5.24 -12.85
N ASN A 27 -4.71 5.19 -14.11
CA ASN A 27 -5.30 4.01 -14.73
C ASN A 27 -4.27 2.93 -15.10
N ASN A 28 -2.96 3.22 -15.05
CA ASN A 28 -1.88 2.24 -15.27
C ASN A 28 -1.53 1.45 -14.01
N LEU A 29 -2.05 1.90 -12.88
CA LEU A 29 -1.76 1.29 -11.60
C LEU A 29 -2.70 0.10 -11.46
N GLY A 30 -2.11 -1.08 -11.21
CA GLY A 30 -2.84 -2.34 -11.17
C GLY A 30 -4.04 -2.31 -10.22
N MET A 31 -4.98 -3.25 -10.41
CA MET A 31 -6.22 -3.35 -9.63
C MET A 31 -5.97 -3.26 -8.12
N ILE A 32 -4.92 -3.92 -7.64
CA ILE A 32 -4.41 -3.85 -6.28
C ILE A 32 -4.19 -2.41 -5.80
N TYR A 33 -3.49 -1.59 -6.58
CA TYR A 33 -3.18 -0.21 -6.20
C TYR A 33 -4.46 0.63 -6.14
N ARG A 34 -5.31 0.54 -7.18
CA ARG A 34 -6.54 1.35 -7.28
C ARG A 34 -7.51 1.07 -6.15
N THR A 35 -7.62 -0.19 -5.76
CA THR A 35 -8.56 -0.64 -4.73
C THR A 35 -8.00 -0.44 -3.31
N SER A 36 -6.69 -0.56 -3.11
CA SER A 36 -6.05 -0.33 -1.80
C SER A 36 -5.68 1.13 -1.51
N ALA A 37 -5.74 2.03 -2.50
CA ALA A 37 -5.35 3.44 -2.36
C ALA A 37 -6.12 4.17 -1.25
N SER A 38 -7.43 3.96 -1.15
CA SER A 38 -8.27 4.61 -0.13
C SER A 38 -7.91 4.16 1.29
N ILE A 39 -7.65 2.87 1.49
CA ILE A 39 -7.22 2.30 2.78
C ILE A 39 -5.81 2.79 3.13
N SER A 40 -4.91 2.83 2.14
CA SER A 40 -3.55 3.35 2.29
C SER A 40 -3.54 4.82 2.70
N SER A 41 -4.44 5.63 2.14
CA SER A 41 -4.61 7.04 2.53
C SER A 41 -5.05 7.19 3.99
N LYS A 42 -5.95 6.32 4.47
CA LYS A 42 -6.40 6.32 5.88
C LYS A 42 -5.28 5.87 6.83
N ALA A 43 -4.54 4.82 6.46
CA ALA A 43 -3.38 4.37 7.23
C ALA A 43 -2.29 5.45 7.32
N LYS A 44 -2.05 6.18 6.23
CA LYS A 44 -1.14 7.33 6.22
C LYS A 44 -1.63 8.43 7.16
N LEU A 45 -2.91 8.79 7.12
CA LEU A 45 -3.47 9.81 8.02
C LEU A 45 -3.25 9.46 9.50
N PHE A 46 -3.58 8.23 9.92
CA PHE A 46 -3.34 7.81 11.30
C PHE A 46 -1.85 7.75 11.67
N GLY A 47 -0.99 7.36 10.73
CA GLY A 47 0.45 7.36 10.93
C GLY A 47 1.05 8.77 11.05
N ASP A 48 0.61 9.70 10.20
CA ASP A 48 1.03 11.10 10.20
C ASP A 48 0.59 11.80 11.49
N GLU A 49 -0.65 11.59 11.93
CA GLU A 49 -1.15 12.13 13.19
C GLU A 49 -0.43 11.53 14.40
N LEU A 50 -0.11 10.22 14.37
CA LEU A 50 0.66 9.56 15.44
C LEU A 50 2.09 10.12 15.49
N ASN A 51 2.73 10.27 14.34
CA ASN A 51 4.06 10.86 14.24
C ASN A 51 4.07 12.32 14.69
N THR A 52 3.03 13.09 14.38
CA THR A 52 2.89 14.48 14.84
C THR A 52 2.82 14.57 16.36
N ILE A 53 2.11 13.64 17.02
CA ILE A 53 2.05 13.57 18.48
C ILE A 53 3.43 13.16 19.03
N LEU A 54 4.02 12.10 18.50
CA LEU A 54 5.28 11.53 19.01
C LEU A 54 6.52 12.41 18.77
N SER A 55 6.51 13.22 17.71
CA SER A 55 7.61 14.15 17.37
C SER A 55 7.50 15.52 18.07
N SER A 56 6.41 15.75 18.83
CA SER A 56 6.25 16.98 19.59
C SER A 56 7.28 17.08 20.72
N THR A 57 8.03 18.18 20.76
CA THR A 57 8.94 18.49 21.88
C THR A 57 8.21 18.82 23.18
N ASN A 58 6.90 19.09 23.11
CA ASN A 58 6.03 19.37 24.24
C ASN A 58 5.18 18.15 24.61
N LEU A 59 5.65 16.95 24.26
CA LEU A 59 4.92 15.72 24.56
C LEU A 59 4.94 15.44 26.06
N GLU A 60 3.82 15.70 26.73
CA GLU A 60 3.61 15.30 28.12
C GLU A 60 3.26 13.81 28.18
N VAL A 61 4.27 12.94 28.12
CA VAL A 61 4.10 11.48 28.23
C VAL A 61 3.47 11.09 29.57
N ASP A 62 3.62 11.94 30.59
CA ASP A 62 3.04 11.77 31.92
C ASP A 62 1.54 12.15 31.98
N ASN A 63 1.00 12.73 30.91
CA ASN A 63 -0.40 13.11 30.81
C ASN A 63 -1.25 11.91 30.32
N PRO A 64 -2.18 11.38 31.13
CA PRO A 64 -2.96 10.18 30.79
C PRO A 64 -3.86 10.37 29.57
N LEU A 65 -4.28 11.60 29.25
CA LEU A 65 -5.05 11.91 28.03
C LEU A 65 -4.19 11.76 26.77
N VAL A 66 -2.92 12.15 26.84
CA VAL A 66 -1.96 12.02 25.73
C VAL A 66 -1.66 10.54 25.48
N LEU A 67 -1.44 9.76 26.54
CA LEU A 67 -1.25 8.30 26.45
C LEU A 67 -2.47 7.58 25.89
N ALA A 68 -3.67 7.95 26.33
CA ALA A 68 -4.92 7.41 25.79
C ALA A 68 -5.06 7.70 24.30
N LYS A 69 -4.72 8.92 23.86
CA LYS A 69 -4.76 9.33 22.45
C LYS A 69 -3.75 8.55 21.61
N ILE A 70 -2.50 8.42 22.06
CA ILE A 70 -1.45 7.62 21.38
C ILE A 70 -1.91 6.17 21.24
N THR A 71 -2.49 5.59 22.30
CA THR A 71 -2.95 4.20 22.31
C THR A 71 -4.08 3.98 21.31
N ALA A 72 -5.10 4.85 21.31
CA ALA A 72 -6.21 4.78 20.36
C ALA A 72 -5.74 4.93 18.91
N MET A 73 -4.82 5.87 18.67
CA MET A 73 -4.26 6.14 17.34
C MET A 73 -3.38 5.00 16.83
N SER A 74 -2.55 4.42 17.69
CA SER A 74 -1.74 3.24 17.40
C SER A 74 -2.63 2.03 17.08
N GLY A 75 -3.72 1.84 17.84
CA GLY A 75 -4.74 0.83 17.55
C GLY A 75 -5.37 1.02 16.17
N ASN A 76 -5.79 2.24 15.84
CA ASN A 76 -6.38 2.57 14.54
C ASN A 76 -5.40 2.38 13.37
N TYR A 77 -4.15 2.78 13.54
CA TYR A 77 -3.10 2.56 12.54
C TYR A 77 -2.85 1.07 12.28
N ASN A 78 -2.73 0.27 13.34
CA ASN A 78 -2.52 -1.18 13.23
C ASN A 78 -3.70 -1.89 12.56
N MET A 79 -4.93 -1.52 12.92
CA MET A 79 -6.13 -2.03 12.26
C MET A 79 -6.17 -1.64 10.78
N ALA A 80 -5.84 -0.39 10.42
CA ALA A 80 -5.80 0.06 9.04
C ALA A 80 -4.76 -0.71 8.20
N ARG A 81 -3.58 -1.01 8.75
CA ARG A 81 -2.55 -1.84 8.11
C ARG A 81 -2.98 -3.30 7.95
N GLN A 82 -3.64 -3.85 8.96
CA GLN A 82 -4.16 -5.22 8.88
C GLN A 82 -5.25 -5.34 7.80
N LEU A 83 -6.18 -4.38 7.75
CA LEU A 83 -7.19 -4.30 6.70
C LEU A 83 -6.57 -4.18 5.30
N GLN A 84 -5.55 -3.32 5.14
CA GLN A 84 -4.81 -3.18 3.88
C GLN A 84 -4.23 -4.52 3.41
N SER A 85 -3.60 -5.27 4.32
CA SER A 85 -3.01 -6.59 4.03
C SER A 85 -4.06 -7.65 3.69
N ASN A 86 -5.16 -7.71 4.46
CA ASN A 86 -6.24 -8.67 4.22
C ASN A 86 -6.94 -8.42 2.88
N PHE A 87 -7.14 -7.15 2.54
CA PHE A 87 -7.74 -6.74 1.28
C PHE A 87 -6.83 -7.07 0.08
N MET A 88 -5.52 -6.81 0.19
CA MET A 88 -4.51 -7.23 -0.78
C MET A 88 -4.54 -8.74 -1.03
N LYS A 89 -4.61 -9.52 0.06
CA LYS A 89 -4.66 -10.97 0.00
C LYS A 89 -5.93 -11.47 -0.71
N SER A 90 -7.08 -10.88 -0.41
CA SER A 90 -8.36 -11.23 -1.05
C SER A 90 -8.35 -10.99 -2.57
N ILE A 91 -7.75 -9.88 -3.02
CA ILE A 91 -7.59 -9.62 -4.46
C ILE A 91 -6.68 -10.67 -5.10
N LYS A 92 -5.54 -10.96 -4.48
CA LYS A 92 -4.62 -12.01 -4.96
C LYS A 92 -5.30 -13.38 -5.06
N GLU A 93 -6.10 -13.75 -4.06
CA GLU A 93 -6.85 -15.02 -4.06
C GLU A 93 -7.90 -15.05 -5.16
N THR A 94 -8.57 -13.93 -5.42
CA THR A 94 -9.54 -13.79 -6.52
C THR A 94 -8.86 -13.92 -7.88
N ASP A 95 -7.73 -13.23 -8.08
CA ASP A 95 -6.93 -13.33 -9.31
C ASP A 95 -6.45 -14.77 -9.54
N GLN A 96 -5.97 -15.45 -8.50
CA GLN A 96 -5.58 -16.86 -8.59
C GLN A 96 -6.75 -17.77 -8.96
N ALA A 97 -7.94 -17.53 -8.43
CA ALA A 97 -9.14 -18.31 -8.75
C ALA A 97 -9.58 -18.09 -10.21
N ILE A 98 -9.47 -16.86 -10.73
CA ILE A 98 -9.77 -16.57 -12.13
C ILE A 98 -8.76 -17.25 -13.05
N ILE A 99 -7.45 -17.06 -12.82
CA ILE A 99 -6.40 -17.61 -13.69
C ILE A 99 -6.42 -19.15 -13.72
N ARG A 100 -6.78 -19.82 -12.62
CA ARG A 100 -6.84 -21.28 -12.57
C ARG A 100 -8.04 -21.88 -13.31
N ASN A 101 -9.07 -21.08 -13.61
CA ASN A 101 -10.28 -21.51 -14.31
C ASN A 101 -10.34 -21.00 -15.76
N VAL A 102 -9.27 -20.38 -16.24
CA VAL A 102 -9.00 -20.13 -17.67
C VAL A 102 -8.18 -21.28 -18.22
#